data_AF-A0A6C0IWY1-F1
#
_entry.id   AF-A0A6C0IWY1-F1
#
_cell.length_a   1.000
_cell.length_b   1.000
_cell.length_c   1.000
_cell.angle_alpha   90.00
_cell.angle_beta   90.00
_cell.angle_gamma   90.00
#
_symmetry.space_group_name_H-M   'P 1'
#
loop_
_entity.id
_entity.type
_entity.pdbx_description
1 polymer ?
#
loop_
_entity_poly.entity_id
_entity_poly.type
_entity_poly.pdbx_seq_one_letter_code
_entity_poly.pdbx_strand_id
1 'polypeptide(L)'
;MDNRYYKYGCPPLMSDGRFLTSWVDSDVLNQYIRHVNKIKSSNDYRIFLQKNGNTIINRERAFLIKKNTCAIGGKCPKVGCNKSE
;
A
#
# COMPACT_ATOMS: atom_id res chain seq x y z
N MET A 1 4.45 -5.68 18.43
CA MET A 1 5.49 -5.57 17.39
C MET A 1 6.14 -6.93 17.26
N ASP A 2 6.15 -7.53 16.07
CA ASP A 2 6.86 -8.79 15.81
C ASP A 2 8.10 -8.50 14.95
N ASN A 3 9.28 -8.72 15.53
CA ASN A 3 10.59 -8.48 14.91
C ASN A 3 11.43 -9.77 14.77
N ARG A 4 10.84 -10.95 14.99
CA ARG A 4 11.57 -12.24 15.02
C ARG A 4 12.36 -12.52 13.75
N TYR A 5 11.87 -12.02 12.61
CA TYR A 5 12.46 -12.27 11.30
C TYR A 5 13.35 -11.14 10.76
N TYR A 6 13.66 -10.13 11.59
CA TYR A 6 14.49 -8.99 11.16
C TYR A 6 15.87 -9.42 10.62
N LYS A 7 16.47 -10.47 11.20
CA LYS A 7 17.74 -11.06 10.73
C LYS A 7 17.68 -11.61 9.29
N TYR A 8 16.49 -11.93 8.80
CA TYR A 8 16.25 -12.42 7.44
C TYR A 8 15.83 -11.31 6.47
N GLY A 9 15.98 -10.03 6.85
CA GLY A 9 15.61 -8.88 6.03
C GLY A 9 14.12 -8.55 6.04
N CYS A 10 13.35 -9.13 6.98
CA CYS A 10 11.93 -8.83 7.11
C CYS A 10 11.69 -7.53 7.88
N PRO A 11 10.79 -6.66 7.41
CA PRO A 11 10.38 -5.49 8.18
C PRO A 11 9.64 -5.94 9.45
N PRO A 12 9.79 -5.20 10.57
CA PRO A 12 9.04 -5.48 11.78
C PRO A 12 7.55 -5.23 11.55
N LEU A 13 6.71 -6.19 11.94
CA LEU A 13 5.26 -6.10 11.77
C LEU A 13 4.62 -5.48 13.01
N MET A 14 3.93 -4.38 12.82
CA MET A 14 3.06 -3.80 13.84
C MET A 14 1.71 -4.54 13.82
N SER A 15 1.17 -4.86 15.00
CA SER A 15 -0.19 -5.43 15.11
C SER A 15 -1.27 -4.41 14.77
N ASP A 16 -0.90 -3.14 14.77
CA ASP A 16 -1.75 -2.01 14.51
C ASP A 16 -1.56 -1.59 13.04
N GLY A 17 -2.63 -1.23 12.35
CA GLY A 17 -2.65 -1.01 10.90
C GLY A 17 -1.85 0.21 10.41
N ARG A 18 -1.06 0.89 11.26
CA ARG A 18 -0.31 2.10 10.90
C ARG A 18 0.74 1.88 9.80
N PHE A 19 1.15 0.63 9.55
CA PHE A 19 2.04 0.29 8.43
C PHE A 19 1.38 0.42 7.04
N LEU A 20 0.05 0.55 6.99
CA LEU A 20 -0.72 0.77 5.75
C LEU A 20 -1.10 2.24 5.53
N THR A 21 -1.03 3.07 6.57
CA THR A 21 -1.44 4.47 6.49
C THR A 21 -0.31 5.34 5.95
N SER A 22 -0.60 6.11 4.91
CA SER A 22 0.26 7.22 4.49
C SER A 22 0.01 8.41 5.39
N TRP A 23 1.08 9.11 5.80
CA TRP A 23 1.00 10.37 6.53
C TRP A 23 0.90 11.59 5.59
N VAL A 24 0.89 11.34 4.27
CA VAL A 24 0.80 12.41 3.27
C VAL A 24 -0.64 12.89 3.17
N ASP A 25 -0.83 14.21 3.20
CA ASP A 25 -2.14 14.82 3.03
C ASP A 25 -2.78 14.43 1.69
N SER A 26 -4.10 14.23 1.73
CA SER A 26 -4.90 13.87 0.56
C SER A 26 -4.78 14.91 -0.56
N ASP A 27 -4.60 16.19 -0.23
CA ASP A 27 -4.45 17.26 -1.22
C ASP A 27 -3.15 17.14 -2.01
N VAL A 28 -2.06 16.79 -1.34
CA VAL A 28 -0.74 16.57 -1.97
C VAL A 28 -0.81 15.38 -2.92
N LEU A 29 -1.44 14.28 -2.49
CA LEU A 29 -1.65 13.11 -3.34
C LEU A 29 -2.50 13.45 -4.57
N ASN A 30 -3.60 14.17 -4.39
CA ASN A 30 -4.47 14.58 -5.49
C ASN A 30 -3.76 15.51 -6.48
N GLN A 31 -2.96 16.46 -5.99
CA GLN A 31 -2.14 17.32 -6.85
C GLN A 31 -1.09 16.53 -7.61
N TYR A 32 -0.43 15.58 -6.96
CA TYR A 32 0.53 14.68 -7.61
C TYR A 32 -0.12 13.88 -8.75
N ILE A 33 -1.29 13.27 -8.51
CA ILE A 33 -2.00 12.50 -9.54
C ILE A 33 -2.39 13.42 -10.71
N ARG A 34 -2.89 14.63 -10.44
CA ARG A 34 -3.23 15.60 -11.48
C ARG A 34 -2.00 16.02 -12.29
N HIS A 35 -0.88 16.28 -11.62
CA HIS A 35 0.36 16.72 -12.25
C HIS A 35 0.96 15.63 -13.15
N VAL A 36 1.09 14.39 -12.66
CA VAL A 36 1.65 13.26 -13.42
C VAL A 36 0.81 12.94 -14.66
N ASN A 37 -0.52 13.06 -14.56
CA ASN A 37 -1.44 12.79 -15.66
C ASN A 37 -1.76 14.03 -16.52
N LYS A 38 -1.12 15.18 -16.24
CA LYS A 38 -1.33 16.46 -16.96
C LYS A 38 -2.80 16.93 -17.00
N ILE A 39 -3.57 16.63 -15.95
CA ILE A 39 -5.00 16.96 -15.86
C ILE A 39 -5.18 18.34 -15.22
N LYS A 40 -5.63 19.31 -16.01
CA LYS A 40 -5.87 20.68 -15.53
C LYS A 40 -7.28 20.87 -14.97
N SER A 41 -8.30 20.31 -15.62
CA SER A 41 -9.71 20.46 -15.22
C SER A 41 -10.10 19.55 -14.05
N SER A 42 -10.95 20.06 -13.15
CA SER A 42 -11.49 19.31 -12.02
C SER A 42 -12.49 18.24 -12.47
N ASN A 43 -13.28 18.50 -13.52
CA ASN A 43 -14.24 17.52 -14.04
C ASN A 43 -13.53 16.32 -14.69
N ASP A 44 -12.46 16.59 -15.45
CA ASP A 44 -11.64 15.55 -16.07
C ASP A 44 -10.94 14.69 -15.01
N TYR A 45 -10.50 15.31 -13.90
CA TYR A 45 -9.93 14.59 -12.77
C TYR A 45 -10.93 13.62 -12.15
N ARG A 46 -12.19 14.06 -11.95
CA ARG A 46 -13.26 13.19 -11.44
C ARG A 46 -13.52 11.99 -12.35
N ILE A 47 -13.62 12.22 -13.67
CA ILE A 47 -13.83 11.14 -14.65
C ILE A 47 -12.62 10.18 -14.66
N PHE A 48 -11.41 10.72 -14.57
CA PHE A 48 -10.19 9.94 -14.49
C PHE A 48 -10.19 9.01 -13.28
N LEU A 49 -10.54 9.52 -12.09
CA LEU A 49 -10.63 8.71 -10.87
C LEU A 49 -11.72 7.64 -10.95
N GLN A 50 -12.88 7.94 -11.55
CA GLN A 50 -13.93 6.94 -11.74
C GLN A 50 -13.48 5.79 -12.64
N LYS A 51 -12.71 6.09 -13.70
CA LYS A 51 -12.22 5.07 -14.65
C LYS A 51 -11.01 4.30 -14.12
N ASN A 52 -10.12 4.95 -13.37
CA ASN A 52 -8.82 4.38 -12.96
C ASN A 52 -8.70 4.13 -11.46
N GLY A 53 -9.74 4.37 -10.65
CA GLY A 53 -9.66 4.24 -9.20
C GLY A 53 -9.20 2.85 -8.77
N ASN A 54 -9.76 1.79 -9.37
CA ASN A 54 -9.37 0.41 -9.07
C ASN A 54 -7.90 0.12 -9.40
N THR A 55 -7.36 0.67 -10.49
CA THR A 55 -5.97 0.42 -10.90
C THR A 55 -4.99 1.13 -9.97
N ILE A 56 -5.33 2.34 -9.53
CA ILE A 56 -4.54 3.10 -8.55
C ILE A 56 -4.51 2.36 -7.21
N ILE A 57 -5.67 1.94 -6.68
CA ILE A 57 -5.76 1.21 -5.41
C ILE A 57 -4.96 -0.10 -5.46
N ASN A 58 -5.09 -0.86 -6.56
CA ASN A 58 -4.39 -2.12 -6.70
C ASN A 58 -2.86 -1.95 -6.81
N ARG A 59 -2.40 -0.87 -7.47
CA ARG A 59 -0.96 -0.54 -7.54
C ARG A 59 -0.41 -0.19 -6.17
N GLU A 60 -1.08 0.68 -5.42
CA GLU A 60 -0.66 1.05 -4.06
C GLU A 60 -0.65 -0.17 -3.13
N ARG A 61 -1.69 -1.02 -3.23
CA ARG A 61 -1.74 -2.28 -2.48
C ARG A 61 -0.56 -3.20 -2.83
N ALA A 62 -0.20 -3.34 -4.11
CA ALA A 62 0.94 -4.14 -4.53
C ALA A 62 2.28 -3.59 -4.00
N PHE A 63 2.44 -2.26 -4.00
CA PHE A 63 3.61 -1.60 -3.40
C PHE A 63 3.70 -1.85 -1.90
N LEU A 64 2.59 -1.68 -1.17
CA LEU A 64 2.51 -1.93 0.27
C LEU A 64 2.82 -3.39 0.61
N ILE A 65 2.27 -4.35 -0.15
CA ILE A 65 2.59 -5.77 0.02
C ILE A 65 4.08 -5.99 -0.18
N LYS A 66 4.68 -5.49 -1.27
CA LYS A 66 6.12 -5.67 -1.53
C LYS A 66 7.01 -5.08 -0.43
N LYS A 67 6.61 -3.94 0.15
CA LYS A 67 7.40 -3.24 1.17
C LYS A 67 7.23 -3.85 2.57
N ASN A 68 6.02 -4.30 2.90
CA ASN A 68 5.65 -4.72 4.25
C ASN A 68 5.67 -6.25 4.41
N THR A 69 5.72 -7.02 3.32
CA THR A 69 5.86 -8.47 3.36
C THR A 69 7.27 -8.88 2.98
N CYS A 70 7.71 -10.00 3.53
CA CYS A 70 8.98 -10.64 3.20
C CYS A 70 8.72 -12.14 2.99
N ALA A 71 9.59 -12.81 2.24
CA ALA A 71 9.57 -14.26 2.12
C ALA A 71 10.81 -14.82 2.84
N ILE A 72 10.60 -15.70 3.82
CA ILE A 72 11.69 -16.47 4.44
C ILE A 72 11.65 -17.86 3.81
N GLY A 73 12.67 -18.21 3.03
CA GLY A 73 12.76 -19.54 2.41
C GLY A 73 11.62 -19.88 1.44
N GLY A 74 11.13 -18.89 0.68
CA GLY A 74 10.04 -19.09 -0.30
C GLY A 74 8.64 -19.21 0.29
N LYS A 75 8.48 -19.01 1.61
CA LYS A 75 7.19 -18.98 2.30
C LYS A 75 7.00 -17.60 2.93
N CYS A 76 5.82 -16.99 2.75
CA CYS A 76 5.44 -15.85 3.59
C CYS A 76 5.39 -16.34 5.04
N PRO A 77 6.11 -15.71 5.98
CA PRO A 77 5.91 -16.00 7.39
C PRO A 77 4.44 -15.74 7.70
N LYS A 78 3.78 -16.70 8.35
CA LYS A 78 2.35 -16.55 8.68
C LYS A 78 2.18 -15.38 9.64
N VAL A 79 1.84 -14.21 9.11
CA VAL A 79 1.39 -13.09 9.91
C VAL A 79 -0.09 -13.29 10.15
N GLY A 80 -0.48 -13.66 11.37
CA GLY A 80 -1.87 -13.49 11.84
C GLY A 80 -3.01 -14.08 11.00
N CYS A 81 -2.78 -15.02 10.07
CA CYS A 81 -3.87 -15.82 9.54
C CYS A 81 -4.34 -16.69 10.70
N ASN A 82 -5.47 -16.32 11.28
CA ASN A 82 -6.29 -17.24 12.04
C ASN A 82 -6.27 -18.59 11.32
N LYS A 83 -5.97 -19.64 12.10
CA LYS A 83 -6.35 -21.00 11.74
C LYS A 83 -7.80 -20.90 11.25
N SER A 84 -8.03 -21.13 9.98
CA SER A 84 -9.25 -21.81 9.58
C SER A 84 -9.12 -23.20 10.20
N GLU A 85 -9.95 -23.47 11.20
CA GLU A 85 -10.38 -24.83 11.51
C GLU A 85 -10.85 -25.53 10.21
#